data_AF-A0AAV8FZV9-F1
#
_entry.id   AF-A0AAV8FZV9-F1
#
_cell.length_a   1.000
_cell.length_b   1.000
_cell.length_c   1.000
_cell.angle_alpha   90.00
_cell.angle_beta   90.00
_cell.angle_gamma   90.00
#
_symmetry.space_group_name_H-M   'P 1'
#
loop_
_entity.id
_entity.type
_entity.pdbx_description
1 polymer ?
#
loop_
_entity_poly.entity_id
_entity_poly.type
_entity_poly.pdbx_seq_one_letter_code
_entity_poly.pdbx_strand_id
1 'polypeptide(L)'
;MGVCKRVHGWVGERIDGDGYGSDNHLGREIVPYEIAHQAWQILVDASWDTSQKAGTAFIVYQGGILVRMGMEMHDLADPFEAEAVAAQEALWWVQGLIQERGSQRVQLFSDCLNLVNALEGNYLDCLPSWRARPVVARMAQVFQQLGDSILLQHVTREAVQPAHDLANHARRRGMSYQGIPVASIMAEHGIGMSIDVRSTKSLHAPIESLRRGDWVKLICGASFEDVADVRNLSLVYTLAGVDCIDCAADASVVNAVNEGIDVALSISAVNRPWVMISVNDDRQDLHFRKAEFDPEECPTDCPRPCEAICPADAISLKSIPEINGTGSSTTYSKLEGGVITERCYGCGRCFSVCPFDKIRAMTYVRDPITTCNLLERDDVDALEIHTNGRGTNLFSELWDSLGDSISRTKLTAVSLPYIGEASVGVMNQIFSIMQSCPPLYNLWQLDGRPMSGDIGRGATKQTISYAIHLASTQNRPHGFYQLAGGTNLHTVECLKKERLFRTKTGIGQDALIGGIAYGGYARKIVGKVLRKVPTENGYGRIEDHPEHLLEALEAALALLGPVKSLQSHST
;
A
#
# COMPACT_ATOMS: atom_id res chain seq x y z
N MET A 1 24.49 10.48 64.95
CA MET A 1 24.92 11.90 64.98
C MET A 1 24.82 12.40 63.54
N GLY A 2 24.00 13.37 63.13
CA GLY A 2 23.09 14.24 63.86
C GLY A 2 21.92 14.70 62.96
N VAL A 3 20.74 14.75 63.58
CA VAL A 3 19.72 15.81 63.54
C VAL A 3 19.27 16.35 62.17
N CYS A 4 18.11 15.85 61.74
CA CYS A 4 17.08 16.59 61.02
C CYS A 4 16.56 17.75 61.88
N LYS A 5 16.55 19.00 61.37
CA LYS A 5 15.65 20.06 61.83
C LYS A 5 15.20 20.97 60.68
N ARG A 6 13.87 21.10 60.61
CA ARG A 6 13.03 21.95 59.74
C ARG A 6 12.94 23.39 60.27
N VAL A 7 12.49 24.31 59.41
CA VAL A 7 11.60 25.46 59.72
C VAL A 7 10.81 25.76 58.41
N HIS A 8 9.52 25.37 58.31
CA HIS A 8 8.27 26.18 58.36
C HIS A 8 7.97 27.00 57.07
N GLY A 9 6.77 27.08 56.49
CA GLY A 9 5.40 26.61 56.78
C GLY A 9 4.45 27.18 55.68
N TRP A 10 3.37 26.50 55.30
CA TRP A 10 1.97 26.82 55.66
C TRP A 10 1.04 25.61 55.37
N VAL A 11 -0.08 25.54 56.10
CA VAL A 11 -0.86 24.34 56.47
C VAL A 11 -2.36 24.52 56.15
N GLY A 12 -3.07 23.40 55.89
CA GLY A 12 -4.51 23.19 56.16
C GLY A 12 -5.40 23.18 54.90
N GLU A 13 -6.40 22.32 54.68
CA GLU A 13 -7.18 21.43 55.56
C GLU A 13 -7.95 20.38 54.73
N ARG A 14 -8.50 19.36 55.42
CA ARG A 14 -9.32 18.25 54.90
C ARG A 14 -10.77 18.47 55.37
N ILE A 15 -11.77 18.34 54.49
CA ILE A 15 -13.19 18.18 54.88
C ILE A 15 -13.89 17.21 53.91
N ASP A 16 -14.51 16.16 54.46
CA ASP A 16 -15.51 15.29 53.84
C ASP A 16 -16.93 15.90 54.04
N GLY A 17 -17.87 15.68 53.11
CA GLY A 17 -19.32 15.77 53.41
C GLY A 17 -20.24 16.36 52.32
N ASP A 18 -21.28 15.59 52.00
CA ASP A 18 -22.37 15.75 51.02
C ASP A 18 -23.10 17.11 50.95
N GLY A 19 -23.66 17.44 49.77
CA GLY A 19 -24.68 18.48 49.63
C GLY A 19 -25.08 18.85 48.18
N TYR A 20 -26.32 18.53 47.82
CA TYR A 20 -27.07 18.90 46.60
C TYR A 20 -26.98 20.39 46.17
N GLY A 21 -27.02 20.66 44.86
CA GLY A 21 -27.70 21.86 44.33
C GLY A 21 -27.03 22.63 43.17
N SER A 22 -27.53 22.36 41.95
CA SER A 22 -27.86 23.28 40.84
C SER A 22 -26.89 24.37 40.33
N ASP A 23 -26.64 24.23 39.02
CA ASP A 23 -26.60 25.24 37.95
C ASP A 23 -25.36 26.15 37.70
N ASN A 24 -24.72 25.80 36.57
CA ASN A 24 -24.33 26.65 35.43
C ASN A 24 -23.49 27.91 35.68
N HIS A 25 -22.22 27.85 35.28
CA HIS A 25 -21.71 28.63 34.14
C HIS A 25 -20.35 28.09 33.64
N LEU A 26 -20.35 27.60 32.39
CA LEU A 26 -19.33 27.67 31.34
C LEU A 26 -17.86 27.97 31.73
N GLY A 27 -16.98 27.02 31.38
CA GLY A 27 -15.75 27.32 30.64
C GLY A 27 -14.42 27.16 31.38
N ARG A 28 -13.77 26.00 31.21
CA ARG A 28 -12.52 25.87 30.44
C ARG A 28 -12.06 24.41 30.41
N GLU A 29 -12.27 23.79 29.24
CA GLU A 29 -11.44 22.67 28.78
C GLU A 29 -9.97 23.05 28.93
N ILE A 30 -9.18 22.17 29.55
CA ILE A 30 -7.73 22.27 29.47
C ILE A 30 -7.36 21.81 28.07
N VAL A 31 -7.27 22.80 27.18
CA VAL A 31 -6.75 22.69 25.81
C VAL A 31 -5.32 22.11 25.90
N PRO A 32 -4.97 21.08 25.12
CA PRO A 32 -3.62 20.56 25.09
C PRO A 32 -2.68 21.66 24.62
N TYR A 33 -1.64 21.85 25.44
CA TYR A 33 -0.51 22.75 25.27
C TYR A 33 -0.15 22.97 23.80
N GLU A 34 0.02 24.23 23.38
CA GLU A 34 0.50 24.63 22.06
C GLU A 34 1.65 23.73 21.62
N ILE A 35 1.36 22.79 20.72
CA ILE A 35 2.32 21.83 20.20
C ILE A 35 3.26 22.63 19.31
N ALA A 36 4.47 22.87 19.81
CA ALA A 36 5.54 23.36 18.96
C ALA A 36 5.72 22.34 17.82
N HIS A 37 5.43 22.74 16.59
CA HIS A 37 5.59 21.95 15.34
C HIS A 37 7.03 21.46 15.07
N GLN A 38 7.93 21.54 16.06
CA GLN A 38 9.36 21.27 16.01
C GLN A 38 9.83 20.29 17.11
N ALA A 39 8.93 19.61 17.83
CA ALA A 39 9.29 18.64 18.88
C ALA A 39 9.05 17.18 18.44
N TRP A 40 10.03 16.31 18.68
CA TRP A 40 9.87 14.85 18.60
C TRP A 40 8.94 14.37 19.71
N GLN A 41 7.90 13.65 19.34
CA GLN A 41 6.97 13.03 20.28
C GLN A 41 7.25 11.53 20.33
N ILE A 42 7.41 10.99 21.53
CA ILE A 42 7.75 9.60 21.77
C ILE A 42 6.69 9.03 22.69
N LEU A 43 5.93 8.04 22.24
CA LEU A 43 5.07 7.23 23.09
C LEU A 43 5.84 5.98 23.46
N VAL A 44 5.89 5.61 24.74
CA VAL A 44 6.55 4.38 25.20
C VAL A 44 5.59 3.61 26.07
N ASP A 45 5.60 2.29 25.90
CA ASP A 45 4.85 1.40 26.77
C ASP A 45 5.47 0.00 26.78
N ALA A 46 5.19 -0.77 27.83
CA ALA A 46 5.51 -2.17 27.90
C ALA A 46 4.29 -3.02 28.28
N SER A 47 4.33 -4.29 27.84
CA SER A 47 3.42 -5.33 28.27
C SER A 47 4.20 -6.43 28.96
N TRP A 48 3.62 -7.02 29.99
CA TRP A 48 4.27 -8.02 30.83
C TRP A 48 3.32 -9.18 31.13
N ASP A 49 3.84 -10.40 31.20
CA ASP A 49 3.12 -11.53 31.77
C ASP A 49 3.92 -12.33 32.80
N THR A 50 3.24 -13.22 33.50
CA THR A 50 3.81 -14.03 34.58
C THR A 50 4.84 -15.06 34.12
N SER A 51 5.06 -15.23 32.80
CA SER A 51 6.08 -16.12 32.24
C SER A 51 7.44 -15.43 32.03
N GLN A 52 7.63 -14.23 32.59
CA GLN A 52 8.79 -13.35 32.36
C GLN A 52 8.97 -12.97 30.89
N LYS A 53 7.86 -13.02 30.15
CA LYS A 53 7.79 -12.57 28.76
C LYS A 53 7.29 -11.15 28.76
N ALA A 54 8.04 -10.26 28.13
CA ALA A 54 7.67 -8.86 28.00
C ALA A 54 7.58 -8.47 26.53
N GLY A 55 6.74 -7.50 26.23
CA GLY A 55 6.79 -6.76 24.98
C GLY A 55 7.11 -5.32 25.29
N THR A 56 8.15 -4.77 24.70
CA THR A 56 8.51 -3.35 24.84
C THR A 56 8.20 -2.65 23.54
N ALA A 57 7.58 -1.48 23.59
CA ALA A 57 7.29 -0.73 22.39
C ALA A 57 7.52 0.76 22.56
N PHE A 58 7.91 1.40 21.45
CA PHE A 58 7.93 2.83 21.34
C PHE A 58 7.43 3.29 19.99
N ILE A 59 6.89 4.50 19.97
CA ILE A 59 6.44 5.18 18.75
C ILE A 59 7.03 6.58 18.76
N VAL A 60 7.89 6.87 17.78
CA VAL A 60 8.50 8.19 17.60
C VAL A 60 7.83 8.87 16.43
N TYR A 61 7.40 10.12 16.59
CA TYR A 61 6.91 10.91 15.48
C TYR A 61 7.26 12.39 15.57
N GLN A 62 7.54 12.98 14.41
CA GLN A 62 7.72 14.41 14.21
C GLN A 62 7.56 14.75 12.73
N GLY A 63 6.74 15.75 12.41
CA GLY A 63 6.74 16.35 11.06
C GLY A 63 6.55 15.36 9.90
N GLY A 64 5.73 14.32 10.07
CA GLY A 64 5.47 13.28 9.06
C GLY A 64 6.36 12.03 9.16
N ILE A 65 7.38 12.03 10.01
CA ILE A 65 8.11 10.82 10.39
C ILE A 65 7.30 10.11 11.46
N LEU A 66 7.06 8.81 11.25
CA LEU A 66 6.44 7.91 12.22
C LEU A 66 7.25 6.62 12.24
N VAL A 67 7.85 6.32 13.38
CA VAL A 67 8.55 5.06 13.64
C VAL A 67 7.83 4.35 14.76
N ARG A 68 7.55 3.06 14.53
CA ARG A 68 6.91 2.17 15.49
C ARG A 68 7.84 1.00 15.69
N MET A 69 8.23 0.74 16.93
CA MET A 69 9.06 -0.39 17.29
C MET A 69 8.37 -1.18 18.38
N GLY A 70 8.25 -2.49 18.17
CA GLY A 70 7.76 -3.45 19.14
C GLY A 70 8.72 -4.62 19.20
N MET A 71 9.12 -5.02 20.40
CA MET A 71 10.09 -6.09 20.63
C MET A 71 9.59 -7.01 21.72
N GLU A 72 9.68 -8.30 21.48
CA GLU A 72 9.60 -9.32 22.51
C GLU A 72 10.92 -9.39 23.26
N MET A 73 10.83 -9.39 24.58
CA MET A 73 11.98 -9.47 25.49
C MET A 73 11.80 -10.65 26.44
N HIS A 74 12.91 -11.32 26.70
CA HIS A 74 13.06 -12.37 27.69
C HIS A 74 14.02 -11.91 28.79
N ASP A 75 14.01 -12.60 29.94
CA ASP A 75 14.97 -12.42 31.05
C ASP A 75 14.95 -11.04 31.74
N LEU A 76 13.90 -10.26 31.55
CA LEU A 76 13.63 -9.08 32.36
C LEU A 76 13.17 -9.49 33.77
N ALA A 77 13.39 -8.65 34.76
CA ALA A 77 13.07 -8.94 36.16
C ALA A 77 11.63 -8.62 36.54
N ASP A 78 11.08 -7.55 35.96
CA ASP A 78 9.78 -7.00 36.35
C ASP A 78 9.21 -6.04 35.28
N PRO A 79 7.91 -5.66 35.38
CA PRO A 79 7.29 -4.73 34.44
C PRO A 79 8.00 -3.37 34.34
N PHE A 80 8.60 -2.89 35.44
CA PHE A 80 9.28 -1.60 35.43
C PHE A 80 10.57 -1.64 34.61
N GLU A 81 11.30 -2.75 34.64
CA GLU A 81 12.45 -2.95 33.75
C GLU A 81 12.04 -2.93 32.28
N ALA A 82 10.88 -3.51 31.92
CA ALA A 82 10.37 -3.48 30.55
C ALA A 82 10.02 -2.05 30.08
N GLU A 83 9.37 -1.26 30.93
CA GLU A 83 9.09 0.17 30.66
C GLU A 83 10.38 0.98 30.47
N ALA A 84 11.37 0.74 31.33
CA ALA A 84 12.66 1.42 31.26
C ALA A 84 13.42 1.06 29.98
N VAL A 85 13.37 -0.20 29.53
CA VAL A 85 13.96 -0.64 28.27
C VAL A 85 13.25 -0.01 27.08
N ALA A 86 11.91 -0.02 27.04
CA ALA A 86 11.14 0.62 25.97
C ALA A 86 11.52 2.10 25.81
N ALA A 87 11.66 2.81 26.92
CA ALA A 87 12.06 4.21 26.92
C ALA A 87 13.53 4.43 26.55
N GLN A 88 14.44 3.57 26.98
CA GLN A 88 15.85 3.63 26.59
C GLN A 88 16.03 3.46 25.09
N GLU A 89 15.39 2.46 24.48
CA GLU A 89 15.47 2.21 23.05
C GLU A 89 14.92 3.40 22.25
N ALA A 90 13.81 3.97 22.70
CA ALA A 90 13.22 5.15 22.08
C ALA A 90 14.16 6.38 22.12
N LEU A 91 14.83 6.59 23.25
CA LEU A 91 15.79 7.68 23.42
C LEU A 91 17.04 7.47 22.59
N TRP A 92 17.55 6.25 22.50
CA TRP A 92 18.68 5.92 21.65
C TRP A 92 18.37 6.23 20.18
N TRP A 93 17.17 5.86 19.74
CA TRP A 93 16.69 6.13 18.39
C TRP A 93 16.59 7.64 18.09
N VAL A 94 15.97 8.42 19.00
CA VAL A 94 15.82 9.86 18.83
C VAL A 94 17.15 10.62 18.95
N GLN A 95 18.08 10.14 19.77
CA GLN A 95 19.40 10.76 19.89
C GLN A 95 20.17 10.69 18.56
N GLY A 96 20.06 9.59 17.81
CA GLY A 96 20.61 9.48 16.45
C GLY A 96 20.04 10.55 15.52
N LEU A 97 18.72 10.73 15.53
CA LEU A 97 18.06 11.75 14.70
C LEU A 97 18.43 13.18 15.07
N ILE A 98 18.56 13.48 16.37
CA ILE A 98 18.94 14.82 16.84
C ILE A 98 20.38 15.15 16.40
N GLN A 99 21.28 14.16 16.43
CA GLN A 99 22.65 14.35 15.93
C GLN A 99 22.67 14.65 14.43
N GLU A 100 21.81 13.99 13.64
CA GLU A 100 21.73 14.17 12.19
C GLU A 100 21.05 15.48 11.77
N ARG A 101 20.02 15.94 12.50
CA ARG A 101 19.14 17.04 12.08
C ARG A 101 19.29 18.32 12.91
N GLY A 102 20.18 18.31 13.91
CA GLY A 102 20.38 19.41 14.85
C GLY A 102 19.43 19.38 16.04
N SER A 103 19.73 20.19 17.06
CA SER A 103 19.01 20.20 18.34
C SER A 103 17.52 20.54 18.18
N GLN A 104 16.67 19.59 18.55
CA GLN A 104 15.22 19.72 18.56
C GLN A 104 14.65 19.29 19.91
N ARG A 105 13.45 19.78 20.23
CA ARG A 105 12.76 19.41 21.46
C ARG A 105 12.28 17.97 21.39
N VAL A 106 12.28 17.26 22.51
CA VAL A 106 11.82 15.88 22.67
C VAL A 106 10.76 15.85 23.77
N GLN A 107 9.65 15.19 23.51
CA GLN A 107 8.59 14.94 24.47
C GLN A 107 8.38 13.43 24.54
N LEU A 108 8.74 12.83 25.67
CA LEU A 108 8.54 11.41 25.94
C LEU A 108 7.32 11.24 26.84
N PHE A 109 6.36 10.46 26.38
CA PHE A 109 5.09 10.18 27.04
C PHE A 109 5.07 8.73 27.46
N SER A 110 4.85 8.51 28.76
CA SER A 110 4.69 7.18 29.36
C SER A 110 3.57 7.24 30.38
N ASP A 111 2.83 6.15 30.55
CA ASP A 111 1.88 6.02 31.65
C ASP A 111 2.49 5.29 32.86
N CYS A 112 3.80 5.00 32.83
CA CYS A 112 4.54 4.44 33.95
C CYS A 112 5.03 5.56 34.88
N LEU A 113 4.28 5.83 35.96
CA LEU A 113 4.66 6.83 36.96
C LEU A 113 6.04 6.57 37.59
N ASN A 114 6.42 5.29 37.73
CA ASN A 114 7.74 4.92 38.24
C ASN A 114 8.88 5.37 37.31
N LEU A 115 8.66 5.38 36.00
CA LEU A 115 9.65 5.84 35.01
C LEU A 115 9.89 7.35 35.12
N VAL A 116 8.82 8.12 35.30
CA VAL A 116 8.90 9.58 35.51
C VAL A 116 9.64 9.89 36.82
N ASN A 117 9.24 9.26 37.93
CA ASN A 117 9.90 9.43 39.22
C ASN A 117 11.39 9.03 39.19
N ALA A 118 11.74 8.01 38.42
CA ALA A 118 13.11 7.51 38.28
C ALA A 118 14.06 8.49 37.57
N LEU A 119 13.53 9.33 36.66
CA LEU A 119 14.32 10.24 35.84
C LEU A 119 14.26 11.69 36.33
N GLU A 120 13.16 12.10 36.99
CA GLU A 120 13.01 13.44 37.55
C GLU A 120 13.62 13.59 38.96
N GLY A 121 13.81 12.50 39.70
CA GLY A 121 14.37 12.54 41.04
C GLY A 121 15.67 11.75 41.18
N ASN A 122 16.50 12.14 42.16
CA ASN A 122 17.72 11.42 42.56
C ASN A 122 17.39 10.07 43.27
N TYR A 123 16.50 9.26 42.69
CA TYR A 123 15.94 8.05 43.27
C TYR A 123 16.56 6.76 42.74
N LEU A 124 17.80 6.80 42.22
CA LEU A 124 18.51 5.58 41.77
C LEU A 124 18.58 4.50 42.88
N ASP A 125 18.68 4.93 44.14
CA ASP A 125 18.72 4.03 45.30
C ASP A 125 17.34 3.48 45.71
N CYS A 126 16.25 4.11 45.26
CA CYS A 126 14.87 3.75 45.58
C CYS A 126 14.13 3.05 44.42
N LEU A 127 14.85 2.69 43.35
CA LEU A 127 14.23 2.03 42.20
C LEU A 127 13.62 0.67 42.58
N PRO A 128 12.41 0.34 42.06
CA PRO A 128 11.76 -0.96 42.31
C PRO A 128 12.61 -2.16 41.88
N SER A 129 13.48 -1.95 40.89
CA SER A 129 14.33 -2.97 40.27
C SER A 129 15.79 -2.58 40.29
N TRP A 130 16.65 -3.42 40.86
CA TRP A 130 18.10 -3.23 40.79
C TRP A 130 18.64 -3.41 39.35
N ARG A 131 17.96 -4.22 38.53
CA ARG A 131 18.32 -4.48 37.13
C ARG A 131 17.98 -3.32 36.20
N ALA A 132 16.95 -2.54 36.53
CA ALA A 132 16.65 -1.30 35.79
C ALA A 132 17.65 -0.16 36.08
N ARG A 133 18.46 -0.23 37.16
CA ARG A 133 19.39 0.87 37.55
C ARG A 133 20.35 1.28 36.43
N PRO A 134 21.04 0.36 35.72
CA PRO A 134 21.93 0.74 34.62
C PRO A 134 21.17 1.34 33.44
N VAL A 135 19.95 0.88 33.17
CA VAL A 135 19.08 1.40 32.10
C VAL A 135 18.70 2.84 32.40
N VAL A 136 18.16 3.09 33.60
CA VAL A 136 17.78 4.44 34.08
C VAL A 136 19.00 5.36 34.15
N ALA A 137 20.17 4.88 34.60
CA ALA A 137 21.38 5.68 34.65
C ALA A 137 21.84 6.16 33.25
N ARG A 138 21.75 5.30 32.23
CA ARG A 138 22.03 5.69 30.82
C ARG A 138 21.01 6.72 30.32
N MET A 139 19.73 6.51 30.60
CA MET A 139 18.68 7.47 30.24
C MET A 139 18.92 8.83 30.91
N ALA A 140 19.27 8.86 32.20
CA ALA A 140 19.59 10.08 32.92
C ALA A 140 20.75 10.86 32.28
N GLN A 141 21.75 10.17 31.73
CA GLN A 141 22.82 10.83 30.96
C GLN A 141 22.29 11.51 29.69
N VAL A 142 21.37 10.88 28.96
CA VAL A 142 20.71 11.48 27.79
C VAL A 142 19.87 12.69 28.19
N PHE A 143 19.13 12.61 29.29
CA PHE A 143 18.37 13.74 29.83
C PHE A 143 19.28 14.91 30.22
N GLN A 144 20.42 14.64 30.86
CA GLN A 144 21.42 15.66 31.18
C GLN A 144 22.05 16.28 29.93
N GLN A 145 22.28 15.50 28.88
CA GLN A 145 22.82 16.00 27.60
C GLN A 145 21.83 16.90 26.86
N LEU A 146 20.53 16.55 26.86
CA LEU A 146 19.49 17.31 26.17
C LEU A 146 18.98 18.51 26.99
N GLY A 147 19.13 18.48 28.32
CA GLY A 147 18.71 19.56 29.22
C GLY A 147 17.26 19.96 29.02
N ASP A 148 16.99 21.26 28.89
CA ASP A 148 15.65 21.81 28.65
C ASP A 148 15.03 21.41 27.29
N SER A 149 15.77 20.69 26.44
CA SER A 149 15.29 20.19 25.16
C SER A 149 14.54 18.86 25.28
N ILE A 150 14.51 18.20 26.44
CA ILE A 150 13.72 16.99 26.65
C ILE A 150 12.75 17.14 27.82
N LEU A 151 11.52 16.68 27.61
CA LEU A 151 10.49 16.60 28.63
C LEU A 151 9.98 15.16 28.70
N LEU A 152 9.94 14.59 29.90
CA LEU A 152 9.23 13.35 30.19
C LEU A 152 7.90 13.71 30.86
N GLN A 153 6.79 13.20 30.36
CA GLN A 153 5.47 13.48 30.90
C GLN A 153 4.74 12.17 31.21
N HIS A 154 4.23 12.07 32.45
CA HIS A 154 3.27 11.04 32.81
C HIS A 154 1.91 11.34 32.18
N VAL A 155 1.35 10.38 31.43
CA VAL A 155 0.05 10.49 30.78
C VAL A 155 -0.84 9.29 31.10
N THR A 156 -2.11 9.30 30.69
CA THR A 156 -3.00 8.15 30.89
C THR A 156 -2.70 7.03 29.88
N ARG A 157 -3.09 5.79 30.18
CA ARG A 157 -2.94 4.64 29.28
C ARG A 157 -3.58 4.91 27.91
N GLU A 158 -4.72 5.59 27.88
CA GLU A 158 -5.41 5.96 26.64
C GLU A 158 -4.56 6.87 25.73
N ALA A 159 -3.72 7.74 26.31
CA ALA A 159 -2.85 8.64 25.57
C ALA A 159 -1.65 7.92 24.92
N VAL A 160 -1.25 6.75 25.46
CA VAL A 160 -0.18 5.89 24.91
C VAL A 160 -0.73 4.58 24.33
N GLN A 161 -2.04 4.48 24.09
CA GLN A 161 -2.70 3.28 23.58
C GLN A 161 -2.02 2.68 22.33
N PRO A 162 -1.53 3.47 21.36
CA PRO A 162 -0.81 2.89 20.22
C PRO A 162 0.47 2.14 20.60
N ALA A 163 1.24 2.63 21.58
CA ALA A 163 2.42 1.93 22.09
C ALA A 163 2.00 0.70 22.92
N HIS A 164 0.90 0.79 23.66
CA HIS A 164 0.32 -0.32 24.41
C HIS A 164 -0.07 -1.51 23.53
N ASP A 165 -0.79 -1.23 22.45
CA ASP A 165 -1.25 -2.26 21.52
C ASP A 165 -0.04 -2.93 20.84
N LEU A 166 0.96 -2.13 20.48
CA LEU A 166 2.20 -2.61 19.87
C LEU A 166 3.01 -3.49 20.84
N ALA A 167 3.16 -3.07 22.10
CA ALA A 167 3.83 -3.86 23.13
C ALA A 167 3.13 -5.21 23.37
N ASN A 168 1.80 -5.21 23.47
CA ASN A 168 1.03 -6.43 23.62
C ASN A 168 1.12 -7.34 22.38
N HIS A 169 1.14 -6.76 21.19
CA HIS A 169 1.30 -7.50 19.95
C HIS A 169 2.67 -8.18 19.90
N ALA A 170 3.74 -7.44 20.19
CA ALA A 170 5.11 -7.95 20.19
C ALA A 170 5.27 -9.15 21.14
N ARG A 171 4.77 -9.03 22.39
CA ARG A 171 4.80 -10.11 23.39
C ARG A 171 4.02 -11.35 22.97
N ARG A 172 2.89 -11.20 22.28
CA ARG A 172 2.05 -12.35 21.90
C ARG A 172 2.58 -13.11 20.70
N ARG A 173 3.31 -12.44 19.80
CA ARG A 173 3.66 -12.97 18.48
C ARG A 173 5.10 -13.42 18.29
N GLY A 174 5.99 -13.34 19.29
CA GLY A 174 7.37 -13.79 19.09
C GLY A 174 8.21 -12.77 18.32
N MET A 175 7.87 -11.48 18.35
CA MET A 175 8.54 -10.50 17.49
C MET A 175 9.94 -10.17 18.02
N SER A 176 10.98 -10.74 17.41
CA SER A 176 12.36 -10.27 17.60
C SER A 176 12.66 -9.09 16.66
N TYR A 177 13.27 -8.02 17.19
CA TYR A 177 13.83 -6.86 16.48
C TYR A 177 13.43 -6.74 14.99
N GLN A 178 12.23 -6.21 14.72
CA GLN A 178 11.92 -5.66 13.40
C GLN A 178 12.18 -4.17 13.43
N GLY A 179 13.46 -3.81 13.40
CA GLY A 179 13.85 -2.50 12.92
C GLY A 179 13.47 -2.42 11.44
N ILE A 180 12.45 -1.64 11.11
CA ILE A 180 12.45 -0.94 9.82
C ILE A 180 13.00 0.46 10.11
N PRO A 181 14.32 0.68 10.02
CA PRO A 181 14.83 2.02 9.90
C PRO A 181 14.52 2.49 8.47
N VAL A 182 13.40 3.21 8.30
CA VAL A 182 13.21 4.04 7.10
C VAL A 182 14.29 5.16 7.04
N ALA A 183 15.01 5.40 8.14
CA ALA A 183 16.02 6.45 8.26
C ALA A 183 17.44 6.08 7.82
N SER A 184 17.83 4.79 7.75
CA SER A 184 19.21 4.44 7.33
C SER A 184 19.41 4.25 5.82
N ILE A 185 18.39 4.50 4.98
CA ILE A 185 18.53 4.43 3.51
C ILE A 185 18.68 5.83 2.88
N MET A 186 18.52 6.91 3.65
CA MET A 186 18.71 8.27 3.13
C MET A 186 20.13 8.82 3.27
N ALA A 187 21.03 8.18 4.01
CA ALA A 187 22.34 8.75 4.33
C ALA A 187 23.50 8.34 3.40
N GLU A 188 23.40 7.29 2.57
CA GLU A 188 24.54 6.84 1.74
C GLU A 188 24.42 7.06 0.22
N HIS A 189 23.30 7.55 -0.31
CA HIS A 189 23.14 7.73 -1.77
C HIS A 189 22.70 9.12 -2.25
N GLY A 190 22.77 10.17 -1.44
CA GLY A 190 22.73 11.55 -1.95
C GLY A 190 21.52 11.91 -2.84
N ILE A 191 20.34 11.37 -2.53
CA ILE A 191 19.09 11.72 -3.23
C ILE A 191 18.21 12.52 -2.28
N GLY A 192 18.28 13.85 -2.40
CA GLY A 192 17.31 14.74 -1.79
C GLY A 192 15.95 14.60 -2.47
N MET A 193 15.00 13.94 -1.79
CA MET A 193 13.57 14.06 -2.09
C MET A 193 12.86 14.49 -0.81
N SER A 194 12.63 15.79 -0.64
CA SER A 194 11.75 16.27 0.42
C SER A 194 10.31 15.95 -0.01
N ILE A 195 9.60 15.07 0.71
CA ILE A 195 8.17 14.87 0.50
C ILE A 195 7.46 15.99 1.26
N ASP A 196 6.87 16.95 0.56
CA ASP A 196 6.00 17.98 1.15
C ASP A 196 4.67 17.33 1.57
N VAL A 197 4.60 16.80 2.79
CA VAL A 197 3.38 16.29 3.42
C VAL A 197 2.60 17.46 4.03
N ARG A 198 2.16 18.41 3.19
CA ARG A 198 1.09 19.34 3.56
C ARG A 198 -0.26 18.70 3.30
N SER A 199 -0.74 17.89 4.26
CA SER A 199 -2.16 17.76 4.64
C SER A 199 -2.38 16.54 5.55
N THR A 200 -2.02 16.66 6.84
CA THR A 200 -2.65 15.84 7.88
C THR A 200 -4.04 16.41 8.17
N LYS A 201 -4.99 16.13 7.28
CA LYS A 201 -6.43 16.26 7.53
C LYS A 201 -7.12 15.12 6.80
N SER A 202 -7.66 14.17 7.56
CA SER A 202 -8.49 13.04 7.09
C SER A 202 -7.77 12.00 6.21
N LEU A 203 -7.69 10.75 6.68
CA LEU A 203 -7.50 9.58 5.82
C LEU A 203 -8.70 9.53 4.85
N HIS A 204 -8.53 10.17 3.69
CA HIS A 204 -9.62 10.36 2.74
C HIS A 204 -10.00 9.04 2.06
N ALA A 205 -11.30 8.74 1.99
CA ALA A 205 -11.81 7.59 1.27
C ALA A 205 -11.43 7.65 -0.24
N PRO A 206 -11.23 6.50 -0.92
CA PRO A 206 -10.84 6.43 -2.33
C PRO A 206 -11.67 7.32 -3.28
N ILE A 207 -12.97 7.50 -2.99
CA ILE A 207 -13.85 8.40 -3.75
C ILE A 207 -13.36 9.85 -3.80
N GLU A 208 -12.79 10.37 -2.72
CA GLU A 208 -12.29 11.74 -2.68
C GLU A 208 -11.10 11.92 -3.63
N SER A 209 -10.31 10.87 -3.85
CA SER A 209 -9.20 10.91 -4.80
C SER A 209 -9.69 11.10 -6.23
N LEU A 210 -10.81 10.46 -6.61
CA LEU A 210 -11.46 10.67 -7.90
C LEU A 210 -11.96 12.12 -8.03
N ARG A 211 -12.61 12.66 -6.99
CA ARG A 211 -13.09 14.05 -6.98
C ARG A 211 -11.95 15.06 -7.14
N ARG A 212 -10.80 14.81 -6.49
CA ARG A 212 -9.63 15.70 -6.56
C ARG A 212 -8.79 15.55 -7.82
N GLY A 213 -8.95 14.47 -8.59
CA GLY A 213 -8.10 14.18 -9.74
C GLY A 213 -6.75 13.56 -9.36
N ASP A 214 -6.68 12.91 -8.19
CA ASP A 214 -5.48 12.25 -7.68
C ASP A 214 -5.67 10.76 -7.42
N TRP A 215 -6.69 10.16 -8.03
CA TRP A 215 -6.92 8.73 -7.99
C TRP A 215 -5.84 7.94 -8.74
N VAL A 216 -5.40 6.84 -8.13
CA VAL A 216 -4.50 5.85 -8.69
C VAL A 216 -5.12 4.46 -8.54
N LYS A 217 -5.26 3.75 -9.66
CA LYS A 217 -5.61 2.33 -9.73
C LYS A 217 -4.37 1.51 -10.10
N LEU A 218 -4.00 0.50 -9.32
CA LEU A 218 -3.08 -0.54 -9.75
C LEU A 218 -3.86 -1.58 -10.54
N ILE A 219 -3.42 -1.90 -11.75
CA ILE A 219 -3.94 -3.03 -12.54
C ILE A 219 -2.95 -4.19 -12.39
N CYS A 220 -3.27 -5.19 -11.58
CA CYS A 220 -2.54 -6.45 -11.55
C CYS A 220 -2.75 -7.22 -12.86
N GLY A 221 -3.97 -7.17 -13.41
CA GLY A 221 -4.32 -7.65 -14.75
C GLY A 221 -5.45 -8.68 -14.73
N ALA A 222 -6.44 -8.49 -15.60
CA ALA A 222 -7.62 -9.35 -15.68
C ALA A 222 -7.34 -10.84 -16.00
N SER A 223 -6.19 -11.12 -16.64
CA SER A 223 -5.69 -12.47 -16.94
C SER A 223 -4.44 -12.89 -16.13
N PHE A 224 -3.95 -12.03 -15.24
CA PHE A 224 -2.77 -12.30 -14.41
C PHE A 224 -3.21 -12.89 -13.06
N GLU A 225 -2.85 -14.14 -12.82
CA GLU A 225 -3.35 -14.98 -11.73
C GLU A 225 -2.20 -15.57 -10.87
N ASP A 226 -0.96 -15.08 -11.04
CA ASP A 226 0.15 -15.42 -10.13
C ASP A 226 -0.09 -14.78 -8.76
N VAL A 227 -0.67 -15.56 -7.85
CA VAL A 227 -1.08 -15.12 -6.52
C VAL A 227 0.07 -14.55 -5.70
N ALA A 228 1.31 -15.03 -5.88
CA ALA A 228 2.44 -14.55 -5.11
C ALA A 228 2.88 -13.16 -5.56
N ASP A 229 2.98 -12.94 -6.87
CA ASP A 229 3.27 -11.62 -7.42
C ASP A 229 2.14 -10.64 -7.13
N VAL A 230 0.88 -11.05 -7.28
CA VAL A 230 -0.29 -10.21 -6.99
C VAL A 230 -0.31 -9.75 -5.53
N ARG A 231 -0.04 -10.67 -4.60
CA ARG A 231 0.00 -10.37 -3.17
C ARG A 231 1.10 -9.37 -2.81
N ASN A 232 2.31 -9.58 -3.31
CA ASN A 232 3.43 -8.66 -3.08
C ASN A 232 3.24 -7.29 -3.77
N LEU A 233 2.68 -7.26 -4.99
CA LEU A 233 2.30 -6.01 -5.66
C LEU A 233 1.27 -5.24 -4.84
N SER A 234 0.25 -5.93 -4.33
CA SER A 234 -0.82 -5.34 -3.53
C SER A 234 -0.29 -4.71 -2.24
N LEU A 235 0.62 -5.42 -1.56
CA LEU A 235 1.34 -4.90 -0.40
C LEU A 235 2.10 -3.60 -0.72
N VAL A 236 2.99 -3.63 -1.71
CA VAL A 236 3.86 -2.51 -2.06
C VAL A 236 3.05 -1.28 -2.48
N TYR A 237 2.03 -1.46 -3.33
CA TYR A 237 1.24 -0.33 -3.81
C TYR A 237 0.23 0.19 -2.78
N THR A 238 -0.23 -0.63 -1.84
CA THR A 238 -1.00 -0.16 -0.69
C THR A 238 -0.15 0.73 0.20
N LEU A 239 1.10 0.33 0.50
CA LEU A 239 2.06 1.18 1.22
C LEU A 239 2.35 2.49 0.47
N ALA A 240 2.38 2.45 -0.86
CA ALA A 240 2.57 3.64 -1.70
C ALA A 240 1.32 4.54 -1.81
N GLY A 241 0.19 4.15 -1.22
CA GLY A 241 -1.04 4.93 -1.19
C GLY A 241 -1.89 4.84 -2.45
N VAL A 242 -1.94 3.67 -3.11
CA VAL A 242 -2.90 3.39 -4.18
C VAL A 242 -4.33 3.47 -3.65
N ASP A 243 -5.30 3.89 -4.48
CA ASP A 243 -6.72 3.98 -4.05
C ASP A 243 -7.53 2.73 -4.41
N CYS A 244 -7.07 1.99 -5.42
CA CYS A 244 -7.74 0.79 -5.91
C CYS A 244 -6.73 -0.20 -6.48
N ILE A 245 -6.93 -1.49 -6.18
CA ILE A 245 -6.20 -2.60 -6.76
C ILE A 245 -7.18 -3.43 -7.56
N ASP A 246 -6.88 -3.60 -8.84
CA ASP A 246 -7.68 -4.36 -9.79
C ASP A 246 -6.99 -5.65 -10.20
N CYS A 247 -7.75 -6.74 -10.16
CA CYS A 247 -7.24 -8.08 -10.37
C CYS A 247 -8.22 -8.96 -11.16
N ALA A 248 -7.75 -10.14 -11.56
CA ALA A 248 -8.59 -11.16 -12.15
C ALA A 248 -9.78 -11.50 -11.24
N ALA A 249 -10.96 -11.69 -11.84
CA ALA A 249 -12.14 -12.24 -11.16
C ALA A 249 -11.94 -13.74 -10.86
N ASP A 250 -11.08 -14.02 -9.88
CA ASP A 250 -10.78 -15.34 -9.34
C ASP A 250 -10.62 -15.25 -7.81
N ALA A 251 -11.17 -16.22 -7.08
CA ALA A 251 -11.19 -16.19 -5.63
C ALA A 251 -9.79 -16.23 -5.00
N SER A 252 -8.85 -16.98 -5.59
CA SER A 252 -7.48 -17.09 -5.08
C SER A 252 -6.72 -15.78 -5.27
N VAL A 253 -6.95 -15.09 -6.39
CA VAL A 253 -6.35 -13.79 -6.69
C VAL A 253 -6.93 -12.70 -5.79
N VAL A 254 -8.25 -12.68 -5.55
CA VAL A 254 -8.88 -11.75 -4.60
C VAL A 254 -8.33 -11.96 -3.18
N ASN A 255 -8.16 -13.22 -2.74
CA ASN A 255 -7.54 -13.52 -1.45
C ASN A 255 -6.11 -12.98 -1.36
N ALA A 256 -5.31 -13.15 -2.42
CA ALA A 256 -3.94 -12.66 -2.50
C ALA A 256 -3.84 -11.13 -2.42
N VAL A 257 -4.73 -10.41 -3.12
CA VAL A 257 -4.84 -8.94 -3.02
C VAL A 257 -5.13 -8.52 -1.58
N ASN A 258 -6.15 -9.12 -0.97
CA ASN A 258 -6.57 -8.82 0.39
C ASN A 258 -5.46 -9.09 1.41
N GLU A 259 -4.75 -10.22 1.29
CA GLU A 259 -3.60 -10.54 2.14
C GLU A 259 -2.51 -9.45 2.04
N GLY A 260 -2.16 -9.03 0.82
CA GLY A 260 -1.17 -7.97 0.61
C GLY A 260 -1.59 -6.63 1.23
N ILE A 261 -2.87 -6.25 1.09
CA ILE A 261 -3.44 -5.06 1.73
C ILE A 261 -3.34 -5.16 3.25
N ASP A 262 -3.75 -6.28 3.85
CA ASP A 262 -3.78 -6.45 5.29
C ASP A 262 -2.37 -6.40 5.90
N VAL A 263 -1.37 -6.97 5.21
CA VAL A 263 0.03 -6.84 5.59
C VAL A 263 0.48 -5.39 5.53
N ALA A 264 0.12 -4.64 4.47
CA ALA A 264 0.48 -3.22 4.35
C ALA A 264 -0.11 -2.38 5.51
N LEU A 265 -1.37 -2.64 5.86
CA LEU A 265 -2.06 -1.98 6.98
C LEU A 265 -1.43 -2.33 8.35
N SER A 266 -0.83 -3.52 8.47
CA SER A 266 -0.08 -3.91 9.68
C SER A 266 1.28 -3.21 9.78
N ILE A 267 1.90 -2.85 8.64
CA ILE A 267 3.21 -2.18 8.58
C ILE A 267 3.07 -0.67 8.78
N SER A 268 2.09 -0.02 8.15
CA SER A 268 1.93 1.44 8.19
C SER A 268 0.47 1.86 8.23
N ALA A 269 0.21 3.03 8.82
CA ALA A 269 -1.11 3.65 8.85
C ALA A 269 -1.44 4.28 7.48
N VAL A 270 -1.77 3.42 6.50
CA VAL A 270 -2.21 3.79 5.16
C VAL A 270 -3.70 3.57 4.98
N ASN A 271 -4.27 4.19 3.94
CA ASN A 271 -5.65 3.92 3.56
C ASN A 271 -5.77 2.53 2.94
N ARG A 272 -6.85 1.82 3.28
CA ARG A 272 -7.23 0.61 2.57
C ARG A 272 -7.71 0.97 1.15
N PRO A 273 -7.08 0.47 0.07
CA PRO A 273 -7.58 0.65 -1.28
C PRO A 273 -8.84 -0.18 -1.50
N TRP A 274 -9.63 0.18 -2.51
CA TRP A 274 -10.71 -0.67 -3.01
C TRP A 274 -10.17 -1.87 -3.78
N VAL A 275 -10.75 -3.04 -3.55
CA VAL A 275 -10.49 -4.26 -4.34
C VAL A 275 -11.48 -4.29 -5.51
N MET A 276 -10.95 -4.30 -6.74
CA MET A 276 -11.72 -4.34 -7.97
C MET A 276 -11.46 -5.66 -8.70
N ILE A 277 -12.51 -6.32 -9.18
CA ILE A 277 -12.39 -7.47 -10.09
C ILE A 277 -12.75 -7.06 -11.52
N SER A 278 -12.02 -7.56 -12.51
CA SER A 278 -12.30 -7.27 -13.93
C SER A 278 -12.88 -8.47 -14.70
N VAL A 279 -13.90 -8.19 -15.50
CA VAL A 279 -14.61 -9.11 -16.41
C VAL A 279 -14.78 -8.51 -17.80
N ASN A 280 -15.22 -9.30 -18.77
CA ASN A 280 -15.45 -8.89 -20.16
C ASN A 280 -16.79 -9.37 -20.70
N ASP A 281 -17.41 -8.55 -21.54
CA ASP A 281 -18.64 -8.89 -22.25
C ASP A 281 -18.39 -9.70 -23.54
N ASP A 282 -17.15 -9.74 -24.04
CA ASP A 282 -16.83 -10.36 -25.33
C ASP A 282 -15.47 -11.09 -25.37
N ARG A 283 -15.33 -12.04 -26.30
CA ARG A 283 -14.12 -12.89 -26.47
C ARG A 283 -12.98 -12.25 -27.29
N GLN A 284 -13.16 -11.03 -27.79
CA GLN A 284 -12.17 -10.30 -28.59
C GLN A 284 -11.33 -9.36 -27.74
N ASP A 285 -11.70 -9.11 -26.48
CA ASP A 285 -10.91 -8.28 -25.57
C ASP A 285 -9.50 -8.88 -25.36
N LEU A 286 -8.48 -8.06 -25.62
CA LEU A 286 -7.07 -8.45 -25.56
C LEU A 286 -6.57 -8.70 -24.13
N HIS A 287 -7.27 -8.20 -23.11
CA HIS A 287 -6.98 -8.41 -21.70
C HIS A 287 -7.49 -9.76 -21.19
N PHE A 288 -8.34 -10.46 -21.95
CA PHE A 288 -8.94 -11.76 -21.63
C PHE A 288 -8.49 -12.84 -22.62
N ARG A 289 -7.18 -12.98 -22.70
CA ARG A 289 -6.53 -14.01 -23.52
C ARG A 289 -5.24 -14.47 -22.88
N LYS A 290 -4.81 -15.67 -23.23
CA LYS A 290 -3.49 -16.22 -22.88
C LYS A 290 -2.79 -16.75 -24.13
N ALA A 291 -1.48 -16.88 -24.06
CA ALA A 291 -0.72 -17.61 -25.07
C ALA A 291 -0.93 -19.11 -24.87
N GLU A 292 -0.91 -19.87 -25.97
CA GLU A 292 -1.04 -21.32 -25.96
C GLU A 292 -0.20 -21.91 -27.09
N PHE A 293 0.51 -23.00 -26.81
CA PHE A 293 1.19 -23.84 -27.80
C PHE A 293 1.42 -25.23 -27.21
N ASP A 294 1.62 -26.23 -28.06
CA ASP A 294 2.03 -27.57 -27.65
C ASP A 294 3.56 -27.60 -27.50
N PRO A 295 4.12 -27.84 -26.29
CA PRO A 295 5.56 -27.95 -26.09
C PRO A 295 6.21 -29.08 -26.90
N GLU A 296 5.47 -30.15 -27.23
CA GLU A 296 5.98 -31.26 -28.04
C GLU A 296 6.15 -30.89 -29.52
N GLU A 297 5.41 -29.88 -30.00
CA GLU A 297 5.56 -29.35 -31.36
C GLU A 297 6.65 -28.28 -31.48
N CYS A 298 7.29 -27.88 -30.38
CA CYS A 298 8.36 -26.89 -30.40
C CYS A 298 9.69 -27.55 -30.83
N PRO A 299 10.33 -27.10 -31.93
CA PRO A 299 11.60 -27.69 -32.36
C PRO A 299 12.69 -27.57 -31.29
N THR A 300 13.48 -28.62 -31.10
CA THR A 300 14.54 -28.66 -30.08
C THR A 300 15.68 -27.68 -30.36
N ASP A 301 15.86 -27.31 -31.62
CA ASP A 301 16.81 -26.29 -32.10
C ASP A 301 16.21 -24.86 -32.12
N CYS A 302 14.99 -24.67 -31.62
CA CYS A 302 14.36 -23.37 -31.54
C CYS A 302 15.16 -22.42 -30.62
N PRO A 303 15.49 -21.20 -31.10
CA PRO A 303 16.20 -20.20 -30.28
C PRO A 303 15.33 -19.61 -29.15
N ARG A 304 14.04 -19.93 -29.11
CA ARG A 304 13.07 -19.55 -28.07
C ARG A 304 13.04 -18.04 -27.72
N PRO A 305 12.97 -17.12 -28.71
CA PRO A 305 12.83 -15.69 -28.43
C PRO A 305 11.54 -15.34 -27.68
N CYS A 306 10.53 -16.22 -27.72
CA CYS A 306 9.28 -16.08 -26.99
C CYS A 306 9.46 -16.09 -25.46
N GLU A 307 10.43 -16.84 -24.93
CA GLU A 307 10.77 -16.85 -23.50
C GLU A 307 11.36 -15.49 -23.11
N ALA A 308 12.41 -15.05 -23.81
CA ALA A 308 13.13 -13.82 -23.50
C ALA A 308 12.29 -12.54 -23.64
N ILE A 309 11.33 -12.50 -24.57
CA ILE A 309 10.47 -11.32 -24.76
C ILE A 309 9.31 -11.24 -23.75
N CYS A 310 9.01 -12.34 -23.05
CA CYS A 310 7.85 -12.44 -22.17
C CYS A 310 8.06 -11.63 -20.89
N PRO A 311 7.34 -10.52 -20.66
CA PRO A 311 7.58 -9.65 -19.52
C PRO A 311 7.16 -10.25 -18.18
N ALA A 312 6.40 -11.35 -18.19
CA ALA A 312 5.93 -12.06 -17.01
C ALA A 312 6.61 -13.42 -16.81
N ASP A 313 7.67 -13.72 -17.58
CA ASP A 313 8.39 -14.99 -17.50
C ASP A 313 7.44 -16.21 -17.58
N ALA A 314 6.38 -16.06 -18.38
CA ALA A 314 5.25 -17.00 -18.45
C ALA A 314 5.45 -18.13 -19.46
N ILE A 315 6.65 -18.27 -20.04
CA ILE A 315 6.99 -19.37 -20.94
C ILE A 315 8.27 -20.01 -20.41
N SER A 316 8.23 -21.31 -20.15
CA SER A 316 9.38 -22.08 -19.65
C SER A 316 9.39 -23.45 -20.31
N LEU A 317 10.36 -23.68 -21.21
CA LEU A 317 10.61 -25.00 -21.79
C LEU A 317 11.93 -25.56 -21.29
N LYS A 318 11.89 -26.79 -20.78
CA LYS A 318 13.07 -27.53 -20.31
C LYS A 318 13.32 -28.72 -21.22
N SER A 319 14.57 -28.87 -21.66
CA SER A 319 15.01 -30.05 -22.40
C SER A 319 15.24 -31.20 -21.42
N ILE A 320 14.61 -32.34 -21.67
CA ILE A 320 14.78 -33.55 -20.88
C ILE A 320 15.44 -34.63 -21.75
N PRO A 321 16.46 -35.35 -21.25
CA PRO A 321 17.03 -36.48 -21.97
C PRO A 321 15.99 -37.59 -22.14
N GLU A 322 15.74 -38.04 -23.37
CA GLU A 322 15.00 -39.29 -23.59
C GLU A 322 15.85 -40.49 -23.16
N ILE A 323 15.38 -41.25 -22.17
CA ILE A 323 15.97 -42.54 -21.79
C ILE A 323 15.31 -43.62 -22.65
N ASN A 324 15.88 -43.90 -23.83
CA ASN A 324 15.48 -45.07 -24.61
C ASN A 324 16.15 -46.33 -24.04
N GLY A 325 15.36 -47.30 -23.60
CA GLY A 325 15.77 -48.53 -22.90
C GLY A 325 16.61 -49.54 -23.71
N THR A 326 17.26 -49.12 -24.79
CA THR A 326 18.15 -49.96 -25.59
C THR A 326 19.34 -49.11 -26.04
N GLY A 327 20.54 -49.48 -25.58
CA GLY A 327 21.78 -48.69 -25.68
C GLY A 327 22.33 -48.45 -27.09
N SER A 328 21.63 -47.65 -27.90
CA SER A 328 22.15 -47.10 -29.14
C SER A 328 21.88 -45.60 -29.22
N SER A 329 22.98 -44.85 -29.31
CA SER A 329 23.06 -43.38 -29.38
C SER A 329 22.35 -42.78 -30.59
N THR A 330 21.38 -41.89 -30.38
CA THR A 330 21.41 -40.44 -30.72
C THR A 330 20.10 -39.75 -30.33
N THR A 331 20.13 -39.10 -29.16
CA THR A 331 19.62 -37.74 -28.84
C THR A 331 18.47 -37.14 -29.67
N TYR A 332 17.23 -37.39 -29.23
CA TYR A 332 16.17 -36.36 -29.28
C TYR A 332 15.85 -35.99 -27.83
N SER A 333 16.03 -34.73 -27.45
CA SER A 333 15.61 -34.25 -26.13
C SER A 333 14.16 -33.79 -26.24
N LYS A 334 13.22 -34.48 -25.59
CA LYS A 334 11.84 -33.99 -25.50
C LYS A 334 11.83 -32.67 -24.71
N LEU A 335 11.02 -31.71 -25.13
CA LEU A 335 10.77 -30.49 -24.37
C LEU A 335 9.57 -30.71 -23.45
N GLU A 336 9.71 -30.39 -22.18
CA GLU A 336 8.62 -30.30 -21.21
C GLU A 336 8.41 -28.86 -20.74
N GLY A 337 7.20 -28.57 -20.26
CA GLY A 337 6.78 -27.24 -19.81
C GLY A 337 5.81 -26.60 -20.79
N GLY A 338 5.97 -25.31 -21.05
CA GLY A 338 5.07 -24.54 -21.92
C GLY A 338 4.74 -23.18 -21.34
N VAL A 339 3.50 -22.74 -21.53
CA VAL A 339 2.99 -21.50 -20.94
C VAL A 339 2.59 -21.75 -19.49
N ILE A 340 3.15 -20.97 -18.56
CA ILE A 340 2.69 -20.90 -17.17
C ILE A 340 1.43 -20.02 -17.18
N THR A 341 0.28 -20.67 -17.13
CA THR A 341 -1.03 -20.05 -17.35
C THR A 341 -1.30 -18.89 -16.41
N GLU A 342 -0.91 -19.02 -15.14
CA GLU A 342 -1.17 -18.06 -14.07
C GLU A 342 -0.40 -16.74 -14.32
N ARG A 343 0.81 -16.84 -14.89
CA ARG A 343 1.65 -15.67 -15.22
C ARG A 343 1.30 -15.03 -16.55
N CYS A 344 0.67 -15.77 -17.46
CA CYS A 344 0.40 -15.30 -18.80
C CYS A 344 -0.82 -14.37 -18.83
N TYR A 345 -0.57 -13.06 -18.86
CA TYR A 345 -1.63 -12.05 -18.95
C TYR A 345 -2.02 -11.67 -20.40
N GLY A 346 -1.57 -12.42 -21.41
CA GLY A 346 -2.03 -12.21 -22.80
C GLY A 346 -1.37 -11.06 -23.58
N CYS A 347 -0.18 -10.58 -23.17
CA CYS A 347 0.47 -9.44 -23.83
C CYS A 347 0.72 -9.62 -25.35
N GLY A 348 0.82 -10.87 -25.82
CA GLY A 348 0.96 -11.23 -27.22
C GLY A 348 2.33 -10.96 -27.86
N ARG A 349 3.34 -10.56 -27.08
CA ARG A 349 4.70 -10.32 -27.60
C ARG A 349 5.35 -11.57 -28.18
N CYS A 350 4.99 -12.74 -27.64
CA CYS A 350 5.49 -14.02 -28.10
C CYS A 350 4.99 -14.42 -29.50
N PHE A 351 3.82 -13.93 -29.93
CA PHE A 351 3.21 -14.33 -31.20
C PHE A 351 4.09 -13.98 -32.40
N SER A 352 4.47 -12.72 -32.53
CA SER A 352 5.22 -12.24 -33.69
C SER A 352 6.71 -12.61 -33.69
N VAL A 353 7.24 -13.12 -32.57
CA VAL A 353 8.66 -13.50 -32.48
C VAL A 353 8.89 -15.00 -32.60
N CYS A 354 7.83 -15.82 -32.54
CA CYS A 354 7.97 -17.26 -32.69
C CYS A 354 8.40 -17.58 -34.13
N PRO A 355 9.60 -18.15 -34.36
CA PRO A 355 10.11 -18.38 -35.72
C PRO A 355 9.33 -19.47 -36.47
N PHE A 356 8.56 -20.29 -35.76
CA PHE A 356 7.77 -21.40 -36.31
C PHE A 356 6.25 -21.14 -36.26
N ASP A 357 5.82 -19.95 -35.84
CA ASP A 357 4.41 -19.55 -35.76
C ASP A 357 3.51 -20.55 -34.99
N LYS A 358 4.04 -21.12 -33.89
CA LYS A 358 3.36 -22.16 -33.09
C LYS A 358 2.51 -21.61 -31.95
N ILE A 359 2.63 -20.33 -31.63
CA ILE A 359 1.98 -19.73 -30.46
C ILE A 359 0.69 -19.03 -30.89
N ARG A 360 -0.44 -19.50 -30.38
CA ARG A 360 -1.76 -18.91 -30.63
C ARG A 360 -2.31 -18.19 -29.40
N ALA A 361 -3.30 -17.34 -29.63
CA ALA A 361 -4.07 -16.71 -28.56
C ALA A 361 -5.27 -17.59 -28.20
N MET A 362 -5.40 -17.93 -26.93
CA MET A 362 -6.60 -18.54 -26.35
C MET A 362 -7.40 -17.44 -25.66
N THR A 363 -8.58 -17.10 -26.18
CA THR A 363 -9.45 -16.07 -25.60
C THR A 363 -10.58 -16.68 -24.79
N TYR A 364 -11.08 -15.95 -23.80
CA TYR A 364 -12.15 -16.42 -22.92
C TYR A 364 -13.02 -15.27 -22.42
N VAL A 365 -14.16 -15.61 -21.82
CA VAL A 365 -15.00 -14.69 -21.05
C VAL A 365 -15.05 -15.17 -19.62
N ARG A 366 -15.08 -14.24 -18.65
CA ARG A 366 -15.30 -14.62 -17.25
C ARG A 366 -16.73 -15.14 -17.09
N ASP A 367 -16.88 -16.17 -16.28
CA ASP A 367 -18.18 -16.77 -16.00
C ASP A 367 -19.01 -15.83 -15.11
N PRO A 368 -20.22 -15.43 -15.54
CA PRO A 368 -21.05 -14.50 -14.76
C PRO A 368 -21.45 -15.06 -13.39
N ILE A 369 -21.71 -16.35 -13.26
CA ILE A 369 -22.11 -16.97 -11.98
C ILE A 369 -20.97 -16.86 -10.96
N THR A 370 -19.75 -17.22 -11.38
CA THR A 370 -18.54 -17.09 -10.58
C THR A 370 -18.27 -15.64 -10.21
N THR A 371 -18.55 -14.71 -11.13
CA THR A 371 -18.44 -13.26 -10.88
C THR A 371 -19.45 -12.80 -9.82
N CYS A 372 -20.72 -13.20 -9.92
CA CYS A 372 -21.74 -12.88 -8.91
C CYS A 372 -21.33 -13.38 -7.52
N ASN A 373 -20.86 -14.63 -7.42
CA ASN A 373 -20.37 -15.20 -6.16
C ASN A 373 -19.21 -14.38 -5.55
N LEU A 374 -18.35 -13.78 -6.37
CA LEU A 374 -17.28 -12.89 -5.89
C LEU A 374 -17.84 -11.54 -5.42
N LEU A 375 -18.78 -10.95 -6.16
CA LEU A 375 -19.42 -9.67 -5.81
C LEU A 375 -20.28 -9.74 -4.54
N GLU A 376 -20.76 -10.93 -4.18
CA GLU A 376 -21.48 -11.17 -2.93
C GLU A 376 -20.57 -11.22 -1.69
N ARG A 377 -19.24 -11.24 -1.87
CA ARG A 377 -18.28 -11.22 -0.75
C ARG A 377 -18.08 -9.79 -0.23
N ASP A 378 -17.77 -9.68 1.06
CA ASP A 378 -17.50 -8.39 1.72
C ASP A 378 -16.09 -7.83 1.45
N ASP A 379 -15.26 -8.55 0.69
CA ASP A 379 -13.86 -8.21 0.39
C ASP A 379 -13.61 -7.86 -1.09
N VAL A 380 -14.69 -7.63 -1.85
CA VAL A 380 -14.69 -7.06 -3.20
C VAL A 380 -15.48 -5.76 -3.18
N ASP A 381 -14.83 -4.65 -3.51
CA ASP A 381 -15.42 -3.31 -3.42
C ASP A 381 -15.97 -2.80 -4.75
N ALA A 382 -15.42 -3.27 -5.87
CA ALA A 382 -15.69 -2.70 -7.18
C ALA A 382 -15.64 -3.74 -8.31
N LEU A 383 -16.32 -3.43 -9.41
CA LEU A 383 -16.35 -4.23 -10.62
C LEU A 383 -15.81 -3.42 -11.80
N GLU A 384 -15.01 -4.01 -12.66
CA GLU A 384 -14.69 -3.48 -13.97
C GLU A 384 -15.24 -4.38 -15.07
N ILE A 385 -15.96 -3.78 -16.03
CA ILE A 385 -16.45 -4.45 -17.22
C ILE A 385 -15.70 -3.91 -18.44
N HIS A 386 -15.00 -4.79 -19.12
CA HIS A 386 -14.40 -4.55 -20.41
C HIS A 386 -15.42 -4.72 -21.54
N THR A 387 -15.37 -3.81 -22.51
CA THR A 387 -16.19 -3.87 -23.72
C THR A 387 -15.47 -3.33 -24.94
N ASN A 388 -15.64 -3.96 -26.10
CA ASN A 388 -14.98 -3.53 -27.34
C ASN A 388 -15.63 -2.31 -28.04
N GLY A 389 -16.82 -1.88 -27.60
CA GLY A 389 -17.51 -0.71 -28.13
C GLY A 389 -18.18 -0.86 -29.50
N ARG A 390 -18.19 -2.05 -30.13
CA ARG A 390 -18.82 -2.29 -31.43
C ARG A 390 -20.35 -2.43 -31.37
N GLY A 391 -20.91 -2.39 -30.17
CA GLY A 391 -22.34 -2.47 -29.87
C GLY A 391 -22.54 -2.61 -28.36
N THR A 392 -23.79 -2.68 -27.90
CA THR A 392 -24.12 -2.74 -26.46
C THR A 392 -24.92 -3.98 -26.05
N ASN A 393 -25.26 -4.88 -26.99
CA ASN A 393 -26.06 -6.08 -26.71
C ASN A 393 -25.34 -7.01 -25.72
N LEU A 394 -24.06 -7.34 -25.98
CA LEU A 394 -23.27 -8.20 -25.09
C LEU A 394 -23.07 -7.57 -23.72
N PHE A 395 -22.84 -6.25 -23.67
CA PHE A 395 -22.79 -5.51 -22.41
C PHE A 395 -24.11 -5.65 -21.64
N SER A 396 -25.25 -5.48 -22.32
CA SER A 396 -26.58 -5.63 -21.69
C SER A 396 -26.80 -7.06 -21.18
N GLU A 397 -26.47 -8.08 -21.97
CA GLU A 397 -26.58 -9.48 -21.57
C GLU A 397 -25.74 -9.78 -20.33
N LEU A 398 -24.49 -9.31 -20.30
CA LEU A 398 -23.63 -9.46 -19.11
C LEU A 398 -24.21 -8.70 -17.92
N TRP A 399 -24.61 -7.44 -18.11
CA TRP A 399 -25.19 -6.59 -17.07
C TRP A 399 -26.43 -7.24 -16.43
N ASP A 400 -27.35 -7.72 -17.25
CA ASP A 400 -28.56 -8.41 -16.80
C ASP A 400 -28.22 -9.73 -16.09
N SER A 401 -27.19 -10.45 -16.54
CA SER A 401 -26.75 -11.70 -15.89
C SER A 401 -26.12 -11.49 -14.51
N LEU A 402 -25.48 -10.33 -14.28
CA LEU A 402 -24.91 -9.97 -12.97
C LEU A 402 -26.01 -9.54 -11.98
N GLY A 403 -27.09 -8.94 -12.50
CA GLY A 403 -28.31 -8.64 -11.75
C GLY A 403 -28.08 -7.87 -10.45
N ASP A 404 -28.70 -8.33 -9.37
CA ASP A 404 -28.66 -7.67 -8.07
C ASP A 404 -27.26 -7.65 -7.43
N SER A 405 -26.35 -8.52 -7.87
CA SER A 405 -24.97 -8.58 -7.35
C SER A 405 -24.22 -7.26 -7.57
N ILE A 406 -24.58 -6.50 -8.60
CA ILE A 406 -24.01 -5.17 -8.89
C ILE A 406 -24.26 -4.19 -7.74
N SER A 407 -25.39 -4.31 -7.02
CA SER A 407 -25.73 -3.42 -5.91
C SER A 407 -24.76 -3.53 -4.71
N ARG A 408 -23.91 -4.58 -4.68
CA ARG A 408 -22.86 -4.79 -3.68
C ARG A 408 -21.61 -3.96 -3.96
N THR A 409 -21.43 -3.46 -5.18
CA THR A 409 -20.24 -2.69 -5.52
C THR A 409 -20.38 -1.22 -5.11
N LYS A 410 -19.28 -0.66 -4.61
CA LYS A 410 -19.13 0.78 -4.36
C LYS A 410 -18.89 1.54 -5.66
N LEU A 411 -18.26 0.90 -6.64
CA LEU A 411 -17.88 1.50 -7.92
C LEU A 411 -18.00 0.45 -9.02
N THR A 412 -18.61 0.83 -10.15
CA THR A 412 -18.48 0.07 -11.39
C THR A 412 -17.70 0.87 -12.40
N ALA A 413 -16.66 0.26 -12.95
CA ALA A 413 -15.84 0.80 -14.02
C ALA A 413 -16.23 0.16 -15.36
N VAL A 414 -16.30 0.97 -16.42
CA VAL A 414 -16.44 0.48 -17.79
C VAL A 414 -15.17 0.84 -18.56
N SER A 415 -14.42 -0.18 -18.98
CA SER A 415 -13.21 -0.03 -19.80
C SER A 415 -13.57 -0.16 -21.27
N LEU A 416 -13.37 0.94 -22.01
CA LEU A 416 -13.77 1.07 -23.41
C LEU A 416 -12.59 1.65 -24.22
N PRO A 417 -12.19 1.04 -25.34
CA PRO A 417 -11.20 1.63 -26.23
C PRO A 417 -11.76 2.84 -26.99
N TYR A 418 -10.87 3.71 -27.47
CA TYR A 418 -11.31 4.79 -28.37
C TYR A 418 -11.70 4.24 -29.74
N ILE A 419 -13.00 4.27 -30.04
CA ILE A 419 -13.58 3.78 -31.31
C ILE A 419 -13.91 4.93 -32.28
N GLY A 420 -13.32 6.11 -32.08
CA GLY A 420 -13.59 7.32 -32.84
C GLY A 420 -14.80 8.11 -32.31
N GLU A 421 -15.42 8.93 -33.15
CA GLU A 421 -16.54 9.83 -32.80
C GLU A 421 -17.75 9.09 -32.18
N ALA A 422 -17.91 7.80 -32.46
CA ALA A 422 -18.97 6.97 -31.89
C ALA A 422 -18.79 6.69 -30.38
N SER A 423 -17.59 6.89 -29.82
CA SER A 423 -17.24 6.49 -28.45
C SER A 423 -18.22 7.07 -27.43
N VAL A 424 -18.47 8.38 -27.44
CA VAL A 424 -19.39 9.03 -26.49
C VAL A 424 -20.83 8.56 -26.68
N GLY A 425 -21.24 8.26 -27.92
CA GLY A 425 -22.56 7.69 -28.20
C GLY A 425 -22.73 6.31 -27.56
N VAL A 426 -21.74 5.43 -27.70
CA VAL A 426 -21.73 4.09 -27.09
C VAL A 426 -21.66 4.20 -25.56
N MET A 427 -20.83 5.09 -25.00
CA MET A 427 -20.77 5.31 -23.55
C MET A 427 -22.13 5.76 -23.00
N ASN A 428 -22.88 6.63 -23.71
CA ASN A 428 -24.23 7.02 -23.29
C ASN A 428 -25.26 5.87 -23.36
N GLN A 429 -25.15 5.00 -24.36
CA GLN A 429 -26.00 3.81 -24.45
C GLN A 429 -25.72 2.83 -23.31
N ILE A 430 -24.44 2.57 -23.03
CA ILE A 430 -24.01 1.76 -21.87
C ILE A 430 -24.50 2.39 -20.56
N PHE A 431 -24.33 3.71 -20.40
CA PHE A 431 -24.83 4.42 -19.23
C PHE A 431 -26.34 4.24 -19.04
N SER A 432 -27.11 4.26 -20.13
CA SER A 432 -28.56 4.04 -20.10
C SER A 432 -28.92 2.60 -19.68
N ILE A 433 -28.13 1.61 -20.11
CA ILE A 433 -28.28 0.21 -19.65
C ILE A 433 -28.04 0.13 -18.14
N MET A 434 -26.96 0.76 -17.66
CA MET A 434 -26.59 0.72 -16.24
C MET A 434 -27.60 1.39 -15.31
N GLN A 435 -28.49 2.25 -15.84
CA GLN A 435 -29.53 2.92 -15.04
C GLN A 435 -30.60 1.97 -14.51
N SER A 436 -30.73 0.75 -15.05
CA SER A 436 -31.65 -0.27 -14.52
C SER A 436 -31.25 -0.74 -13.11
N CYS A 437 -29.95 -0.75 -12.81
CA CYS A 437 -29.38 -1.16 -11.53
C CYS A 437 -28.14 -0.28 -11.23
N PRO A 438 -28.33 1.02 -10.91
CA PRO A 438 -27.22 1.96 -10.90
C PRO A 438 -26.23 1.66 -9.77
N PRO A 439 -24.92 1.57 -10.06
CA PRO A 439 -23.90 1.45 -9.02
C PRO A 439 -23.83 2.74 -8.20
N LEU A 440 -23.24 2.67 -7.01
CA LEU A 440 -23.05 3.86 -6.16
C LEU A 440 -22.19 4.92 -6.86
N TYR A 441 -21.13 4.50 -7.55
CA TYR A 441 -20.27 5.35 -8.37
C TYR A 441 -20.00 4.70 -9.73
N ASN A 442 -19.85 5.52 -10.76
CA ASN A 442 -19.50 5.10 -12.12
C ASN A 442 -18.14 5.65 -12.53
N LEU A 443 -17.28 4.82 -13.12
CA LEU A 443 -15.96 5.18 -13.62
C LEU A 443 -15.80 4.77 -15.08
N TRP A 444 -15.55 5.73 -15.95
CA TRP A 444 -15.18 5.48 -17.34
C TRP A 444 -13.67 5.36 -17.46
N GLN A 445 -13.21 4.15 -17.75
CA GLN A 445 -11.81 3.87 -18.00
C GLN A 445 -11.51 4.06 -19.50
N LEU A 446 -10.76 5.11 -19.80
CA LEU A 446 -10.36 5.49 -21.16
C LEU A 446 -9.19 4.62 -21.61
N ASP A 447 -9.51 3.43 -22.10
CA ASP A 447 -8.52 2.43 -22.46
C ASP A 447 -7.79 2.81 -23.76
N GLY A 448 -6.54 3.26 -23.61
CA GLY A 448 -5.68 3.63 -24.73
C GLY A 448 -5.05 2.41 -25.38
N ARG A 449 -3.71 2.35 -25.36
CA ARG A 449 -2.99 1.25 -26.00
C ARG A 449 -2.89 0.09 -25.01
N PRO A 450 -3.63 -1.02 -25.19
CA PRO A 450 -3.70 -2.09 -24.19
C PRO A 450 -2.33 -2.71 -23.92
N MET A 451 -2.09 -3.11 -22.67
CA MET A 451 -0.92 -3.90 -22.23
C MET A 451 0.46 -3.36 -22.68
N SER A 452 0.59 -2.03 -22.83
CA SER A 452 1.77 -1.42 -23.47
C SER A 452 2.56 -0.42 -22.61
N GLY A 453 2.13 -0.18 -21.36
CA GLY A 453 2.72 0.87 -20.51
C GLY A 453 4.23 0.72 -20.29
N ASP A 454 4.73 -0.51 -20.34
CA ASP A 454 6.13 -0.86 -20.13
C ASP A 454 7.04 -0.71 -21.37
N ILE A 455 6.47 -0.37 -22.54
CA ILE A 455 7.17 -0.24 -23.83
C ILE A 455 7.85 1.14 -23.99
N GLY A 456 7.32 2.19 -23.36
CA GLY A 456 7.96 3.52 -23.32
C GLY A 456 7.00 4.69 -23.57
N ARG A 457 7.58 5.89 -23.76
CA ARG A 457 6.86 7.19 -23.82
C ARG A 457 5.69 7.20 -24.81
N GLY A 458 5.81 6.54 -25.96
CA GLY A 458 4.76 6.51 -26.99
C GLY A 458 3.48 5.78 -26.58
N ALA A 459 3.50 4.92 -25.55
CA ALA A 459 2.37 4.09 -25.14
C ALA A 459 1.19 4.93 -24.62
N THR A 460 1.46 6.03 -23.89
CA THR A 460 0.40 6.85 -23.27
C THR A 460 -0.36 7.73 -24.25
N LYS A 461 0.09 7.87 -25.51
CA LYS A 461 -0.48 8.83 -26.47
C LYS A 461 -1.96 8.59 -26.73
N GLN A 462 -2.37 7.33 -26.90
CA GLN A 462 -3.75 7.00 -27.25
C GLN A 462 -4.74 7.37 -26.13
N THR A 463 -4.42 7.03 -24.87
CA THR A 463 -5.29 7.40 -23.73
C THR A 463 -5.34 8.92 -23.52
N ILE A 464 -4.23 9.63 -23.75
CA ILE A 464 -4.21 11.09 -23.69
C ILE A 464 -5.08 11.71 -24.79
N SER A 465 -4.95 11.24 -26.04
CA SER A 465 -5.81 11.70 -27.14
C SER A 465 -7.30 11.43 -26.88
N TYR A 466 -7.62 10.29 -26.27
CA TYR A 466 -8.99 9.99 -25.86
C TYR A 466 -9.50 10.99 -24.81
N ALA A 467 -8.69 11.28 -23.78
CA ALA A 467 -9.06 12.28 -22.78
C ALA A 467 -9.22 13.69 -23.35
N ILE A 468 -8.39 14.11 -24.30
CA ILE A 468 -8.55 15.39 -25.02
C ILE A 468 -9.89 15.43 -25.75
N HIS A 469 -10.22 14.38 -26.50
CA HIS A 469 -11.48 14.30 -27.23
C HIS A 469 -12.67 14.38 -26.26
N LEU A 470 -12.68 13.55 -25.21
CA LEU A 470 -13.72 13.56 -24.18
C LEU A 470 -13.84 14.93 -23.45
N ALA A 471 -12.72 15.62 -23.23
CA ALA A 471 -12.71 16.95 -22.64
C ALA A 471 -13.41 18.00 -23.54
N SER A 472 -13.30 17.83 -24.87
CA SER A 472 -13.91 18.71 -25.86
C SER A 472 -15.36 18.36 -26.23
N THR A 473 -15.82 17.17 -25.87
CA THR A 473 -17.14 16.65 -26.26
C THR A 473 -18.23 17.03 -25.25
N GLN A 474 -19.36 17.53 -25.77
CA GLN A 474 -20.58 17.75 -25.00
C GLN A 474 -21.35 16.44 -24.78
N ASN A 475 -22.29 16.40 -23.83
CA ASN A 475 -23.17 15.25 -23.59
C ASN A 475 -22.43 13.93 -23.26
N ARG A 476 -21.25 14.01 -22.65
CA ARG A 476 -20.58 12.84 -22.09
C ARG A 476 -21.38 12.28 -20.89
N PRO A 477 -21.47 10.96 -20.72
CA PRO A 477 -22.28 10.36 -19.64
C PRO A 477 -21.71 10.70 -18.27
N HIS A 478 -22.58 10.77 -17.26
CA HIS A 478 -22.16 11.05 -15.89
C HIS A 478 -21.23 9.94 -15.35
N GLY A 479 -20.31 10.35 -14.47
CA GLY A 479 -19.32 9.49 -13.85
C GLY A 479 -17.94 10.15 -13.81
N PHE A 480 -17.01 9.48 -13.14
CA PHE A 480 -15.60 9.85 -13.17
C PHE A 480 -14.93 9.32 -14.43
N TYR A 481 -13.80 9.91 -14.81
CA TYR A 481 -13.00 9.46 -15.94
C TYR A 481 -11.57 9.18 -15.51
N GLN A 482 -11.00 8.08 -15.97
CA GLN A 482 -9.64 7.68 -15.65
C GLN A 482 -8.90 7.24 -16.90
N LEU A 483 -7.63 7.63 -17.01
CA LEU A 483 -6.75 7.10 -18.05
C LEU A 483 -6.37 5.65 -17.75
N ALA A 484 -6.47 4.76 -18.74
CA ALA A 484 -5.83 3.46 -18.72
C ALA A 484 -5.29 3.11 -20.12
N GLY A 485 -4.65 1.95 -20.27
CA GLY A 485 -4.08 1.53 -21.55
C GLY A 485 -2.85 2.36 -21.95
N GLY A 486 -1.67 1.82 -21.66
CA GLY A 486 -0.38 2.42 -22.07
C GLY A 486 0.14 3.51 -21.13
N THR A 487 -0.47 3.67 -19.97
CA THR A 487 -0.06 4.59 -18.91
C THR A 487 1.28 4.21 -18.27
N ASN A 488 2.11 5.21 -17.97
CA ASN A 488 3.45 5.05 -17.38
C ASN A 488 3.94 6.37 -16.76
N LEU A 489 5.24 6.43 -16.43
CA LEU A 489 5.87 7.61 -15.80
C LEU A 489 5.65 8.93 -16.56
N HIS A 490 5.38 8.88 -17.87
CA HIS A 490 5.18 10.07 -18.70
C HIS A 490 3.74 10.57 -18.72
N THR A 491 2.77 9.79 -18.23
CA THR A 491 1.33 10.10 -18.37
C THR A 491 0.95 11.41 -17.68
N VAL A 492 1.47 11.67 -16.48
CA VAL A 492 1.21 12.93 -15.75
C VAL A 492 1.79 14.14 -16.50
N GLU A 493 3.00 14.02 -17.04
CA GLU A 493 3.62 15.07 -17.85
C GLU A 493 2.76 15.40 -19.09
N CYS A 494 2.22 14.37 -19.76
CA CYS A 494 1.31 14.54 -20.88
C CYS A 494 -0.01 15.22 -20.48
N LEU A 495 -0.65 14.79 -19.39
CA LEU A 495 -1.88 15.44 -18.90
C LEU A 495 -1.66 16.92 -18.55
N LYS A 496 -0.50 17.26 -17.96
CA LYS A 496 -0.13 18.66 -17.65
C LYS A 496 0.04 19.49 -18.91
N LYS A 497 0.69 18.95 -19.95
CA LYS A 497 0.86 19.63 -21.26
C LYS A 497 -0.49 19.97 -21.90
N GLU A 498 -1.46 19.07 -21.80
CA GLU A 498 -2.81 19.25 -22.32
C GLU A 498 -3.75 20.02 -21.38
N ARG A 499 -3.26 20.47 -20.21
CA ARG A 499 -4.05 21.16 -19.18
C ARG A 499 -5.28 20.36 -18.72
N LEU A 500 -5.13 19.04 -18.64
CA LEU A 500 -6.15 18.10 -18.16
C LEU A 500 -5.84 17.55 -16.77
N PHE A 501 -4.62 17.72 -16.26
CA PHE A 501 -4.23 17.23 -14.94
C PHE A 501 -4.92 18.03 -13.83
N ARG A 502 -5.79 17.36 -13.05
CA ARG A 502 -6.56 17.95 -11.94
C ARG A 502 -7.35 19.20 -12.32
N THR A 503 -7.76 19.28 -13.58
CA THR A 503 -8.60 20.35 -14.08
C THR A 503 -10.03 20.16 -13.57
N LYS A 504 -10.57 21.13 -12.83
CA LYS A 504 -11.94 21.09 -12.31
C LYS A 504 -12.95 21.47 -13.40
N THR A 505 -14.17 20.94 -13.34
CA THR A 505 -15.20 21.24 -14.33
C THR A 505 -15.98 22.56 -14.10
N GLY A 506 -15.67 23.34 -13.05
CA GLY A 506 -16.38 24.59 -12.70
C GLY A 506 -16.38 24.84 -11.19
N ILE A 507 -17.09 25.88 -10.71
CA ILE A 507 -17.12 26.23 -9.27
C ILE A 507 -17.82 25.10 -8.48
N GLY A 508 -17.06 24.46 -7.59
CA GLY A 508 -17.55 23.37 -6.72
C GLY A 508 -17.41 21.95 -7.27
N GLN A 509 -16.71 21.74 -8.38
CA GLN A 509 -16.80 20.50 -9.16
C GLN A 509 -15.57 19.58 -9.10
N ASP A 510 -15.84 18.29 -9.32
CA ASP A 510 -14.88 17.18 -9.46
C ASP A 510 -13.87 17.44 -10.58
N ALA A 511 -12.74 16.72 -10.52
CA ALA A 511 -11.76 16.72 -11.59
C ALA A 511 -12.34 16.10 -12.87
N LEU A 512 -12.05 16.74 -14.00
CA LEU A 512 -12.40 16.28 -15.34
C LEU A 512 -11.84 14.89 -15.62
N ILE A 513 -10.57 14.68 -15.27
CA ILE A 513 -9.92 13.37 -15.22
C ILE A 513 -9.65 13.08 -13.74
N GLY A 514 -10.38 12.11 -13.21
CA GLY A 514 -10.34 11.72 -11.80
C GLY A 514 -9.05 11.01 -11.41
N GLY A 515 -8.38 10.32 -12.34
CA GLY A 515 -7.15 9.61 -12.03
C GLY A 515 -6.49 8.85 -13.16
N ILE A 516 -5.53 7.99 -12.79
CA ILE A 516 -4.72 7.19 -13.70
C ILE A 516 -4.64 5.74 -13.19
N ALA A 517 -4.90 4.78 -14.06
CA ALA A 517 -4.58 3.37 -13.83
C ALA A 517 -3.14 3.08 -14.26
N TYR A 518 -2.41 2.26 -13.53
CA TYR A 518 -1.11 1.73 -13.94
C TYR A 518 -1.10 0.20 -13.91
N GLY A 519 -0.81 -0.42 -15.06
CA GLY A 519 -0.70 -1.88 -15.19
C GLY A 519 0.71 -2.34 -15.48
N GLY A 520 1.02 -2.63 -16.74
CA GLY A 520 2.31 -3.22 -17.15
C GLY A 520 3.55 -2.44 -16.69
N TYR A 521 3.49 -1.10 -16.65
CA TYR A 521 4.61 -0.30 -16.13
C TYR A 521 4.81 -0.49 -14.62
N ALA A 522 3.72 -0.47 -13.84
CA ALA A 522 3.74 -0.69 -12.40
C ALA A 522 4.30 -2.08 -12.06
N ARG A 523 3.78 -3.13 -12.71
CA ARG A 523 4.30 -4.49 -12.55
C ARG A 523 5.77 -4.61 -12.94
N LYS A 524 6.21 -3.94 -14.02
CA LYS A 524 7.62 -3.97 -14.45
C LYS A 524 8.57 -3.38 -13.42
N ILE A 525 8.23 -2.23 -12.81
CA ILE A 525 9.17 -1.56 -11.90
C ILE A 525 9.29 -2.31 -10.57
N VAL A 526 8.19 -2.79 -9.99
CA VAL A 526 8.21 -3.58 -8.75
C VAL A 526 8.69 -5.01 -9.01
N GLY A 527 8.27 -5.64 -10.11
CA GLY A 527 8.68 -7.00 -10.47
C GLY A 527 10.20 -7.16 -10.69
N LYS A 528 10.92 -6.08 -11.03
CA LYS A 528 12.40 -6.08 -11.05
C LYS A 528 13.00 -6.31 -9.67
N VAL A 529 12.35 -5.83 -8.63
CA VAL A 529 12.77 -6.00 -7.25
C VAL A 529 12.34 -7.37 -6.75
N LEU A 530 11.11 -7.79 -7.03
CA LEU A 530 10.58 -9.10 -6.64
C LEU A 530 11.44 -10.27 -7.14
N ARG A 531 12.01 -10.17 -8.35
CA ARG A 531 12.93 -11.19 -8.89
C ARG A 531 14.24 -11.35 -8.11
N LYS A 532 14.61 -10.38 -7.27
CA LYS A 532 15.81 -10.45 -6.42
C LYS A 532 15.52 -11.08 -5.06
N VAL A 533 14.25 -11.15 -4.66
CA VAL A 533 13.83 -11.67 -3.36
C VAL A 533 14.15 -13.18 -3.30
N PRO A 534 14.91 -13.64 -2.29
CA PRO A 534 15.16 -15.06 -2.10
C PRO A 534 13.84 -15.84 -1.94
N THR A 535 13.75 -16.97 -2.62
CA THR A 535 12.57 -17.86 -2.53
C THR A 535 12.93 -19.12 -1.75
N GLU A 536 12.88 -19.07 -0.43
CA GLU A 536 12.86 -20.33 0.35
C GLU A 536 11.50 -21.02 0.12
N ASN A 537 11.50 -22.21 -0.47
CA ASN A 537 10.29 -23.00 -0.79
C ASN A 537 9.29 -22.38 -1.80
N GLY A 538 9.75 -21.48 -2.68
CA GLY A 538 9.06 -21.18 -3.94
C GLY A 538 8.32 -19.84 -4.02
N TYR A 539 8.08 -19.13 -2.91
CA TYR A 539 7.48 -17.78 -2.94
C TYR A 539 8.06 -16.89 -1.84
N GLY A 540 8.81 -15.85 -2.22
CA GLY A 540 9.40 -14.89 -1.29
C GLY A 540 8.37 -13.84 -0.88
N ARG A 541 8.07 -13.76 0.42
CA ARG A 541 7.29 -12.66 0.99
C ARG A 541 8.19 -11.44 1.11
N ILE A 542 7.88 -10.38 0.37
CA ILE A 542 8.79 -9.24 0.26
C ILE A 542 9.01 -8.52 1.61
N GLU A 543 8.05 -8.58 2.52
CA GLU A 543 8.16 -8.00 3.87
C GLU A 543 9.16 -8.71 4.78
N ASP A 544 9.53 -9.96 4.47
CA ASP A 544 10.61 -10.67 5.18
C ASP A 544 12.00 -10.18 4.72
N HIS A 545 12.05 -9.31 3.71
CA HIS A 545 13.24 -8.74 3.10
C HIS A 545 13.16 -7.20 3.05
N PRO A 546 13.38 -6.50 4.18
CA PRO A 546 13.15 -5.05 4.30
C PRO A 546 13.83 -4.19 3.24
N GLU A 547 15.03 -4.58 2.81
CA GLU A 547 15.79 -3.90 1.75
C GLU A 547 15.10 -3.99 0.39
N HIS A 548 14.50 -5.14 0.07
CA HIS A 548 13.74 -5.33 -1.16
C HIS A 548 12.38 -4.66 -1.07
N LEU A 549 11.72 -4.71 0.09
CA LEU A 549 10.46 -4.00 0.31
C LEU A 549 10.65 -2.49 0.11
N LEU A 550 11.72 -1.91 0.64
CA LEU A 550 11.98 -0.48 0.45
C LEU A 550 12.30 -0.15 -1.01
N GLU A 551 13.17 -0.91 -1.69
CA GLU A 551 13.46 -0.67 -3.11
C GLU A 551 12.18 -0.71 -3.96
N ALA A 552 11.27 -1.65 -3.68
CA ALA A 552 9.99 -1.76 -4.35
C ALA A 552 9.06 -0.57 -4.02
N LEU A 553 9.02 -0.14 -2.75
CA LEU A 553 8.23 1.00 -2.31
C LEU A 553 8.72 2.32 -2.91
N GLU A 554 10.03 2.56 -2.98
CA GLU A 554 10.62 3.73 -3.64
C GLU A 554 10.24 3.79 -5.11
N ALA A 555 10.32 2.66 -5.82
CA ALA A 555 9.90 2.57 -7.21
C ALA A 555 8.39 2.87 -7.37
N ALA A 556 7.55 2.35 -6.48
CA ALA A 556 6.12 2.62 -6.48
C ALA A 556 5.80 4.11 -6.17
N LEU A 557 6.42 4.69 -5.14
CA LEU A 557 6.27 6.10 -4.78
C LEU A 557 6.74 7.03 -5.90
N ALA A 558 7.81 6.70 -6.62
CA ALA A 558 8.27 7.47 -7.77
C ALA A 558 7.23 7.49 -8.91
N LEU A 559 6.45 6.42 -9.06
CA LEU A 559 5.35 6.35 -10.04
C LEU A 559 4.10 7.10 -9.56
N LEU A 560 3.73 6.94 -8.29
CA LEU A 560 2.48 7.46 -7.72
C LEU A 560 2.58 8.92 -7.30
N GLY A 561 3.74 9.35 -6.83
CA GLY A 561 3.99 10.68 -6.27
C GLY A 561 3.57 11.84 -7.19
N PRO A 562 3.89 11.80 -8.50
CA PRO A 562 3.42 12.82 -9.45
C PRO A 562 1.89 12.94 -9.55
N VAL A 563 1.14 11.86 -9.31
CA VAL A 563 -0.33 11.85 -9.27
C VAL A 563 -0.85 12.31 -7.92
N LYS A 564 -0.24 11.82 -6.83
CA LYS A 564 -0.62 12.08 -5.44
C LYS A 564 -0.17 13.43 -4.89
N SER A 565 0.65 14.17 -5.63
CA SER A 565 1.29 15.42 -5.18
C SER A 565 2.21 15.24 -3.98
N LEU A 566 2.88 14.09 -3.93
CA LEU A 566 4.10 13.92 -3.15
C LEU A 566 5.20 14.69 -3.90
N GLN A 567 5.29 16.01 -3.72
CA GLN A 567 6.30 16.81 -4.41
C GLN A 567 7.66 16.64 -3.72
N SER A 568 8.71 16.32 -4.50
CA SER A 568 10.12 16.56 -4.18
C SER A 568 10.40 18.06 -4.25
N HIS A 569 10.67 18.72 -3.13
CA HIS A 569 11.27 20.06 -3.17
C HIS A 569 12.77 19.90 -3.41
N SER A 570 13.23 20.43 -4.54
CA SER A 570 14.62 20.76 -4.77
C SER A 570 14.95 22.02 -3.97
N THR A 571 15.73 21.87 -2.92
CA THR A 571 16.55 22.95 -2.36
C THR A 571 17.99 22.48 -2.32
#